data_AF-E5C4A7-F1
#
_entry.id   AF-E5C4A7-F1
#
_cell.length_a   1.000
_cell.length_b   1.000
_cell.length_c   1.000
_cell.angle_alpha   90.00
_cell.angle_beta   90.00
_cell.angle_gamma   90.00
#
_symmetry.space_group_name_H-M   'P 1'
#
loop_
_entity.id
_entity.type
_entity.pdbx_description
1 polymer ?
#
loop_
_entity_poly.entity_id
_entity_poly.type
_entity_poly.pdbx_seq_one_letter_code
_entity_poly.pdbx_strand_id
1 'polypeptide(L)'
;MTRYLKNMEKEITIENQVEEISIIAQFIEELGMSLHLPSGITMSLNLAIEEAISNIIHHGYPQNQKGEITLKTSVAPGLLIAQIIDDGISFDPTKSENEASGNALSLEQQLTQGLGLFLIRRTMDKVEYHSTDSQNELILTKKIEMDFKPEATLKTNLCKIEEVIILTVEGRLDTANTNEFNALILPLLNVQNPNIIINCEGLLYISSSGLRSLITLQKSVKQHNGQLVLEAMRAEIRKIFDMTGCSGLFIIR
;
A
#
# COMPACT_ATOMS: atom_id res chain seq x y z
N MET A 1 21.60 6.80 20.99
CA MET A 1 21.69 7.67 19.80
C MET A 1 20.33 8.32 19.57
N THR A 2 19.80 9.00 20.59
CA THR A 2 18.33 9.13 20.80
C THR A 2 17.86 10.60 20.86
N ARG A 3 18.69 11.54 20.36
CA ARG A 3 18.52 12.98 20.68
C ARG A 3 17.98 13.84 19.53
N TYR A 4 17.79 13.32 18.32
CA TYR A 4 17.53 14.14 17.11
C TYR A 4 16.13 14.06 16.49
N LEU A 5 15.22 13.20 16.95
CA LEU A 5 13.89 13.05 16.32
C LEU A 5 12.78 13.88 16.95
N LYS A 6 13.09 14.86 17.81
CA LYS A 6 12.07 15.81 18.27
C LYS A 6 11.71 16.74 17.11
N ASN A 7 10.50 16.56 16.56
CA ASN A 7 9.85 17.41 15.57
C ASN A 7 10.50 17.33 14.18
N MET A 8 10.54 16.12 13.60
CA MET A 8 10.85 16.01 12.18
C MET A 8 9.58 16.34 11.38
N GLU A 9 9.67 17.35 10.53
CA GLU A 9 8.64 17.74 9.59
C GLU A 9 9.17 17.63 8.17
N LYS A 10 8.38 17.04 7.27
CA LYS A 10 8.64 17.03 5.83
C LYS A 10 7.37 17.39 5.07
N GLU A 11 7.54 18.08 3.96
CA GLU A 11 6.44 18.55 3.11
C GLU A 11 6.76 18.28 1.65
N ILE A 12 5.73 17.99 0.87
CA ILE A 12 5.78 17.93 -0.60
C ILE A 12 4.47 18.49 -1.16
N THR A 13 4.57 19.25 -2.25
CA THR A 13 3.43 19.75 -3.00
C THR A 13 3.48 19.18 -4.41
N ILE A 14 2.35 18.66 -4.88
CA ILE A 14 2.19 18.07 -6.20
C ILE A 14 1.05 18.76 -6.97
N GLU A 15 1.08 18.67 -8.29
CA GLU A 15 -0.08 19.02 -9.10
C GLU A 15 -1.17 17.92 -8.97
N ASN A 16 -2.42 18.28 -9.23
CA ASN A 16 -3.56 17.35 -9.17
C ASN A 16 -3.61 16.36 -10.38
N GLN A 17 -2.50 15.65 -10.64
CA GLN A 17 -2.34 14.71 -11.74
C GLN A 17 -2.04 13.31 -11.22
N VAL A 18 -2.56 12.27 -11.89
CA VAL A 18 -2.45 10.88 -11.42
C VAL A 18 -1.00 10.39 -11.44
N GLU A 19 -0.18 10.94 -12.35
CA GLU A 19 1.24 10.64 -12.49
C GLU A 19 2.05 11.02 -11.23
N GLU A 20 1.60 12.06 -10.51
CA GLU A 20 2.24 12.58 -9.31
C GLU A 20 2.08 11.66 -8.09
N ILE A 21 1.12 10.72 -8.12
CA ILE A 21 0.92 9.74 -7.04
C ILE A 21 2.18 8.90 -6.80
N SER A 22 2.93 8.59 -7.87
CA SER A 22 4.19 7.85 -7.76
C SER A 22 5.27 8.61 -6.96
N ILE A 23 5.26 9.94 -7.04
CA ILE A 23 6.18 10.81 -6.30
C ILE A 23 5.84 10.81 -4.80
N ILE A 24 4.55 10.78 -4.46
CA ILE A 24 4.10 10.66 -3.07
C ILE A 24 4.51 9.31 -2.46
N ALA A 25 4.35 8.22 -3.20
CA ALA A 25 4.76 6.89 -2.75
C ALA A 25 6.26 6.86 -2.40
N GLN A 26 7.09 7.46 -3.26
CA GLN A 26 8.53 7.59 -3.02
C GLN A 26 8.83 8.47 -1.78
N PHE A 27 8.14 9.60 -1.64
CA PHE A 27 8.31 10.49 -0.49
C PHE A 27 8.04 9.78 0.85
N ILE A 28 6.99 8.97 0.92
CA ILE A 28 6.64 8.20 2.12
C ILE A 28 7.58 7.01 2.34
N GLU A 29 8.08 6.38 1.27
CA GLU A 29 9.13 5.37 1.40
C GLU A 29 10.42 5.95 1.99
N GLU A 30 10.87 7.11 1.50
CA GLU A 30 12.03 7.82 2.03
C GLU A 30 11.82 8.26 3.48
N LEU A 31 10.60 8.72 3.82
CA LEU A 31 10.20 9.01 5.20
C LEU A 31 10.34 7.76 6.07
N GLY A 32 9.77 6.64 5.64
CA GLY A 32 9.86 5.36 6.34
C GLY A 32 11.28 4.88 6.55
N MET A 33 12.15 5.00 5.53
CA MET A 33 13.58 4.67 5.64
C MET A 33 14.29 5.60 6.64
N SER A 34 14.08 6.91 6.56
CA SER A 34 14.75 7.89 7.44
C SER A 34 14.40 7.68 8.92
N LEU A 35 13.15 7.30 9.19
CA LEU A 35 12.63 7.03 10.53
C LEU A 35 12.82 5.58 10.98
N HIS A 36 13.34 4.72 10.10
CA HIS A 36 13.45 3.27 10.31
C HIS A 36 12.09 2.64 10.69
N LEU A 37 11.00 3.13 10.10
CA LEU A 37 9.67 2.60 10.37
C LEU A 37 9.59 1.12 9.93
N PRO A 38 8.88 0.28 10.70
CA PRO A 38 8.50 -1.03 10.25
C PRO A 38 7.73 -0.88 8.97
N SER A 39 8.01 -1.77 8.07
CA SER A 39 7.42 -1.80 6.75
C SER A 39 5.88 -1.82 6.75
N GLY A 40 5.25 -2.56 7.67
CA GLY A 40 3.80 -2.57 7.82
C GLY A 40 3.22 -1.18 8.15
N ILE A 41 3.97 -0.35 8.87
CA ILE A 41 3.60 1.04 9.16
C ILE A 41 3.77 1.88 7.89
N THR A 42 4.91 1.77 7.20
CA THR A 42 5.16 2.48 5.94
C THR A 42 4.10 2.16 4.89
N MET A 43 3.69 0.90 4.75
CA MET A 43 2.61 0.50 3.84
C MET A 43 1.27 1.07 4.26
N SER A 44 0.93 1.01 5.55
CA SER A 44 -0.33 1.56 6.06
C SER A 44 -0.45 3.05 5.69
N LEU A 45 0.65 3.79 5.81
CA LEU A 45 0.75 5.19 5.43
C LEU A 45 0.63 5.38 3.91
N ASN A 46 1.44 4.66 3.12
CA ASN A 46 1.41 4.74 1.65
C ASN A 46 -0.01 4.50 1.12
N LEU A 47 -0.62 3.41 1.56
CA LEU A 47 -1.94 3.02 1.07
C LEU A 47 -3.04 4.01 1.49
N ALA A 48 -2.99 4.55 2.71
CA ALA A 48 -3.95 5.58 3.12
C ALA A 48 -3.78 6.90 2.36
N ILE A 49 -2.52 7.33 2.14
CA ILE A 49 -2.20 8.61 1.52
C ILE A 49 -2.44 8.56 0.01
N GLU A 50 -1.99 7.50 -0.68
CA GLU A 50 -2.25 7.30 -2.12
C GLU A 50 -3.74 7.30 -2.41
N GLU A 51 -4.51 6.62 -1.56
CA GLU A 51 -5.95 6.55 -1.71
C GLU A 51 -6.64 7.90 -1.44
N ALA A 52 -6.22 8.61 -0.39
CA ALA A 52 -6.74 9.95 -0.11
C ALA A 52 -6.47 10.93 -1.26
N ILE A 53 -5.23 10.96 -1.76
CA ILE A 53 -4.82 11.82 -2.88
C ILE A 53 -5.52 11.42 -4.17
N SER A 54 -5.63 10.12 -4.46
CA SER A 54 -6.37 9.61 -5.62
C SER A 54 -7.82 10.11 -5.60
N ASN A 55 -8.50 10.01 -4.45
CA ASN A 55 -9.87 10.49 -4.29
C ASN A 55 -9.97 12.01 -4.48
N ILE A 56 -9.03 12.79 -3.93
CA ILE A 56 -8.96 14.24 -4.14
C ILE A 56 -8.80 14.58 -5.63
N ILE A 57 -7.88 13.91 -6.33
CA ILE A 57 -7.65 14.13 -7.78
C ILE A 57 -8.90 13.80 -8.59
N HIS A 58 -9.57 12.68 -8.30
CA HIS A 58 -10.68 12.19 -9.11
C HIS A 58 -12.02 12.88 -8.80
N HIS A 59 -12.21 13.35 -7.56
CA HIS A 59 -13.50 13.87 -7.09
C HIS A 59 -13.44 15.34 -6.66
N GLY A 60 -12.29 15.83 -6.21
CA GLY A 60 -12.08 17.21 -5.79
C GLY A 60 -11.92 18.17 -6.97
N TYR A 61 -11.43 17.71 -8.12
CA TYR A 61 -11.16 18.59 -9.27
C TYR A 61 -11.99 18.20 -10.51
N PRO A 62 -12.91 19.08 -10.96
CA PRO A 62 -13.56 18.97 -12.26
C PRO A 62 -12.55 18.83 -13.42
N GLN A 63 -12.97 18.19 -14.51
CA GLN A 63 -12.12 18.00 -15.70
C GLN A 63 -11.45 19.30 -16.15
N ASN A 64 -10.12 19.25 -16.33
CA ASN A 64 -9.23 20.34 -16.75
C ASN A 64 -9.01 21.49 -15.75
N GLN A 65 -9.50 21.38 -14.50
CA GLN A 65 -9.11 22.31 -13.45
C GLN A 65 -7.73 21.92 -12.91
N LYS A 66 -6.80 22.88 -12.93
CA LYS A 66 -5.51 22.74 -12.25
C LYS A 66 -5.69 23.06 -10.77
N GLY A 67 -5.02 22.30 -9.93
CA GLY A 67 -4.95 22.53 -8.49
C GLY A 67 -3.67 21.93 -7.92
N GLU A 68 -3.38 22.30 -6.67
CA GLU A 68 -2.21 21.82 -5.94
C GLU A 68 -2.66 21.03 -4.71
N ILE A 69 -1.97 19.92 -4.45
CA ILE A 69 -2.20 19.09 -3.27
C ILE A 69 -0.90 19.09 -2.48
N THR A 70 -0.98 19.48 -1.21
CA THR A 70 0.17 19.55 -0.31
C THR A 70 0.06 18.47 0.76
N LEU A 71 1.10 17.64 0.86
CA LEU A 71 1.25 16.62 1.90
C LEU A 71 2.32 17.08 2.91
N LYS A 72 1.90 17.32 4.15
CA LYS A 72 2.78 17.59 5.29
C LYS A 72 2.83 16.38 6.20
N THR A 73 4.00 16.00 6.64
CA THR A 73 4.20 14.92 7.61
C THR A 73 4.96 15.45 8.81
N SER A 74 4.49 15.12 10.01
CA SER A 74 5.15 15.47 11.26
C SER A 74 5.26 14.25 12.16
N VAL A 75 6.39 14.13 12.84
CA VAL A 75 6.70 13.00 13.73
C VAL A 75 6.95 13.51 15.14
N ALA A 76 6.15 13.00 16.06
CA ALA A 76 6.32 13.16 17.49
C ALA A 76 6.53 11.78 18.15
N PRO A 77 7.08 11.71 19.37
CA PRO A 77 7.21 10.44 20.08
C PRO A 77 5.85 9.74 20.19
N GLY A 78 5.73 8.56 19.58
CA GLY A 78 4.50 7.76 19.62
C GLY A 78 3.54 7.97 18.43
N LEU A 79 3.73 9.02 17.62
CA LEU A 79 2.76 9.44 16.61
C LEU A 79 3.43 9.97 15.33
N LEU A 80 2.89 9.55 14.19
CA LEU A 80 3.13 10.17 12.89
C LEU A 80 1.81 10.76 12.39
N ILE A 81 1.84 12.02 11.99
CA ILE A 81 0.69 12.76 11.47
C ILE A 81 0.99 13.11 10.02
N ALA A 82 0.10 12.75 9.11
CA ALA A 82 0.09 13.19 7.72
C ALA A 82 -1.11 14.10 7.50
N GLN A 83 -0.87 15.33 7.04
CA GLN A 83 -1.88 16.32 6.69
C GLN A 83 -1.87 16.50 5.17
N ILE A 84 -3.00 16.27 4.53
CA ILE A 84 -3.21 16.45 3.10
C ILE A 84 -4.10 17.68 2.95
N ILE A 85 -3.62 18.66 2.20
CA ILE A 85 -4.24 19.97 2.02
C ILE A 85 -4.50 20.17 0.54
N ASP A 86 -5.73 20.52 0.17
CA ASP A 86 -6.15 20.74 -1.22
C ASP A 86 -7.14 21.91 -1.35
N ASP A 87 -7.29 22.44 -2.56
CA ASP A 87 -8.23 23.50 -2.92
C ASP A 87 -9.38 23.00 -3.82
N GLY A 88 -9.63 21.68 -3.81
CA GLY A 88 -10.71 21.05 -4.55
C GLY A 88 -12.09 21.19 -3.90
N ILE A 89 -13.09 20.59 -4.54
CA ILE A 89 -14.43 20.41 -3.99
C ILE A 89 -14.34 19.57 -2.72
N SER A 90 -14.91 20.09 -1.64
CA SER A 90 -14.87 19.45 -0.33
C SER A 90 -15.54 18.08 -0.34
N PHE A 91 -14.79 17.07 0.11
CA PHE A 91 -15.24 15.71 0.30
C PHE A 91 -14.76 15.23 1.67
N ASP A 92 -15.70 14.91 2.57
CA ASP A 92 -15.37 14.51 3.94
C ASP A 92 -15.27 12.97 4.05
N PRO A 93 -14.05 12.41 4.14
CA PRO A 93 -13.86 10.97 4.21
C PRO A 93 -14.18 10.37 5.60
N THR A 94 -14.64 11.18 6.56
CA THR A 94 -15.08 10.68 7.88
C THR A 94 -16.57 10.33 7.91
N LYS A 95 -17.36 10.78 6.93
CA LYS A 95 -18.79 10.48 6.82
C LYS A 95 -19.03 9.11 6.15
N SER A 96 -20.01 8.35 6.62
CA SER A 96 -20.32 7.03 6.02
C SER A 96 -21.03 7.16 4.67
N GLU A 97 -20.64 6.37 3.67
CA GLU A 97 -21.31 6.30 2.35
C GLU A 97 -22.81 5.99 2.44
N ASN A 98 -23.27 5.40 3.55
CA ASN A 98 -24.68 5.12 3.82
C ASN A 98 -25.58 6.38 3.85
N GLU A 99 -25.01 7.58 3.95
CA GLU A 99 -25.77 8.83 3.87
C GLU A 99 -25.82 9.43 2.44
N ALA A 100 -24.97 8.97 1.51
CA ALA A 100 -24.75 9.64 0.22
C ALA A 100 -25.34 8.91 -1.01
N SER A 101 -25.75 7.64 -0.92
CA SER A 101 -26.39 6.96 -2.06
C SER A 101 -27.34 5.84 -1.65
N GLY A 102 -28.62 6.00 -2.00
CA GLY A 102 -29.71 5.07 -1.69
C GLY A 102 -29.80 3.83 -2.58
N ASN A 103 -28.72 3.40 -3.25
CA ASN A 103 -28.71 2.22 -4.10
C ASN A 103 -27.61 1.25 -3.68
N ALA A 104 -27.97 -0.02 -3.46
CA ALA A 104 -27.03 -1.09 -3.15
C ALA A 104 -26.09 -1.34 -4.35
N LEU A 105 -24.81 -1.03 -4.19
CA LEU A 105 -23.76 -1.26 -5.18
C LEU A 105 -23.42 -2.77 -5.29
N SER A 106 -22.96 -3.20 -6.47
CA SER A 106 -22.50 -4.57 -6.72
C SER A 106 -21.17 -4.88 -6.02
N LEU A 107 -20.84 -6.14 -5.75
CA LEU A 107 -19.61 -6.52 -5.02
C LEU A 107 -18.33 -5.95 -5.66
N GLU A 108 -18.23 -5.95 -6.99
CA GLU A 108 -17.08 -5.42 -7.74
C GLU A 108 -17.01 -3.89 -7.69
N GLN A 109 -18.16 -3.21 -7.67
CA GLN A 109 -18.24 -1.76 -7.43
C GLN A 109 -18.00 -1.40 -5.96
N GLN A 110 -18.38 -2.24 -5.00
CA GLN A 110 -18.02 -2.05 -3.58
C GLN A 110 -16.53 -2.29 -3.33
N LEU A 111 -15.91 -3.17 -4.13
CA LEU A 111 -14.46 -3.45 -4.11
C LEU A 111 -13.64 -2.37 -4.84
N THR A 112 -14.25 -1.47 -5.61
CA THR A 112 -13.54 -0.43 -6.39
C THR A 112 -13.98 1.00 -6.06
N GLN A 113 -15.26 1.24 -5.80
CA GLN A 113 -15.84 2.47 -5.24
C GLN A 113 -16.17 2.22 -3.76
N GLY A 114 -15.43 2.89 -2.86
CA GLY A 114 -15.60 2.78 -1.41
C GLY A 114 -14.55 1.93 -0.69
N LEU A 115 -13.82 1.07 -1.42
CA LEU A 115 -12.62 0.41 -0.90
C LEU A 115 -11.63 1.44 -0.36
N GLY A 116 -11.50 2.57 -1.08
CA GLY A 116 -10.56 3.59 -0.71
C GLY A 116 -10.77 4.20 0.68
N LEU A 117 -12.00 4.62 0.91
CA LEU A 117 -12.40 5.17 2.20
C LEU A 117 -12.27 4.15 3.34
N PHE A 118 -12.65 2.91 3.06
CA PHE A 118 -12.49 1.80 3.96
C PHE A 118 -11.01 1.57 4.32
N LEU A 119 -10.12 1.60 3.33
CA LEU A 119 -8.69 1.43 3.48
C LEU A 119 -8.08 2.50 4.39
N ILE A 120 -8.37 3.78 4.12
CA ILE A 120 -7.90 4.91 4.96
C ILE A 120 -8.29 4.69 6.43
N ARG A 121 -9.55 4.33 6.69
CA ARG A 121 -10.05 4.10 8.05
C ARG A 121 -9.50 2.83 8.71
N ARG A 122 -9.15 1.82 7.91
CA ARG A 122 -8.64 0.55 8.41
C ARG A 122 -7.15 0.61 8.74
N THR A 123 -6.39 1.41 8.00
CA THR A 123 -4.94 1.50 8.15
C THR A 123 -4.50 2.61 9.11
N MET A 124 -5.30 3.65 9.32
CA MET A 124 -4.96 4.77 10.21
C MET A 124 -5.62 4.63 11.59
N ASP A 125 -4.98 5.17 12.64
CA ASP A 125 -5.51 5.13 14.01
C ASP A 125 -6.51 6.26 14.28
N LYS A 126 -6.37 7.39 13.58
CA LYS A 126 -7.29 8.52 13.62
C LYS A 126 -7.36 9.17 12.24
N VAL A 127 -8.55 9.57 11.84
CA VAL A 127 -8.82 10.30 10.58
C VAL A 127 -9.70 11.49 10.95
N GLU A 128 -9.26 12.68 10.62
CA GLU A 128 -9.99 13.93 10.86
C GLU A 128 -10.05 14.73 9.56
N TYR A 129 -11.14 15.45 9.36
CA TYR A 129 -11.33 16.29 8.18
C TYR A 129 -11.85 17.65 8.59
N HIS A 130 -11.24 18.70 8.05
CA HIS A 130 -11.66 20.08 8.20
C HIS A 130 -11.77 20.69 6.81
N SER A 131 -12.79 21.49 6.58
CA SER A 131 -12.95 22.21 5.33
C SER A 131 -13.38 23.64 5.60
N THR A 132 -12.86 24.53 4.79
CA THR A 132 -13.16 25.97 4.74
C THR A 132 -13.63 26.31 3.33
N ASP A 133 -14.10 27.54 3.11
CA ASP A 133 -14.56 27.99 1.79
C ASP A 133 -13.49 27.92 0.69
N SER A 134 -12.20 27.85 1.06
CA SER A 134 -11.08 27.90 0.11
C SER A 134 -10.12 26.71 0.19
N GLN A 135 -10.25 25.83 1.19
CA GLN A 135 -9.27 24.79 1.44
C GLN A 135 -9.87 23.64 2.25
N ASN A 136 -9.48 22.42 1.87
CA ASN A 136 -9.76 21.19 2.59
C ASN A 136 -8.49 20.69 3.27
N GLU A 137 -8.65 20.06 4.43
CA GLU A 137 -7.56 19.47 5.21
C GLU A 137 -7.99 18.10 5.74
N LEU A 138 -7.29 17.05 5.31
CA LEU A 138 -7.42 15.69 5.80
C LEU A 138 -6.22 15.33 6.67
N ILE A 139 -6.47 14.99 7.92
CA ILE A 139 -5.45 14.66 8.91
C ILE A 139 -5.52 13.17 9.23
N LEU A 140 -4.44 12.46 8.92
CA LEU A 140 -4.28 11.03 9.17
C LEU A 140 -3.24 10.82 10.26
N THR A 141 -3.62 10.17 11.36
CA THR A 141 -2.70 9.85 12.47
C THR A 141 -2.41 8.37 12.54
N LYS A 142 -1.14 8.01 12.67
CA LYS A 142 -0.66 6.65 12.93
C LYS A 142 0.15 6.61 14.23
N LYS A 143 -0.19 5.68 15.11
CA LYS A 143 0.63 5.36 16.28
C LYS A 143 1.85 4.59 15.83
N ILE A 144 3.02 5.05 16.27
CA ILE A 144 4.29 4.41 15.95
C ILE A 144 5.09 4.22 17.23
N GLU A 145 5.70 3.05 17.40
CA GLU A 145 6.78 2.90 18.37
C GLU A 145 8.03 3.61 17.81
N MET A 146 9.07 3.84 18.61
CA MET A 146 10.29 4.55 18.15
C MET A 146 11.55 3.70 18.30
N ASP A 147 11.41 2.44 18.70
CA ASP A 147 12.52 1.50 18.90
C ASP A 147 12.34 0.30 17.96
N PHE A 148 12.72 0.50 16.70
CA PHE A 148 12.59 -0.51 15.66
C PHE A 148 13.92 -1.23 15.42
N LYS A 149 13.86 -2.56 15.37
CA LYS A 149 14.99 -3.37 14.89
C LYS A 149 15.07 -3.28 13.36
N PRO A 150 16.26 -3.20 12.75
CA PRO A 150 16.40 -3.23 11.30
C PRO A 150 15.75 -4.50 10.73
N GLU A 151 14.84 -4.33 9.76
CA GLU A 151 14.22 -5.46 9.07
C GLU A 151 15.22 -6.11 8.09
N ALA A 152 15.10 -7.42 7.87
CA ALA A 152 15.99 -8.14 6.95
C ALA A 152 15.72 -7.75 5.48
N THR A 153 16.79 -7.59 4.69
CA THR A 153 16.73 -7.34 3.23
C THR A 153 16.15 -8.52 2.46
N LEU A 154 15.62 -8.28 1.25
CA LEU A 154 15.09 -9.34 0.38
C LEU A 154 16.16 -10.42 0.14
N LYS A 155 15.78 -11.68 0.34
CA LYS A 155 16.51 -12.84 -0.16
C LYS A 155 15.51 -13.77 -0.85
N THR A 156 15.91 -14.27 -2.01
CA THR A 156 15.08 -15.21 -2.76
C THR A 156 15.87 -16.45 -3.13
N ASN A 157 15.20 -17.60 -3.10
CA ASN A 157 15.74 -18.84 -3.67
C ASN A 157 14.69 -19.47 -4.57
N LEU A 158 15.09 -19.85 -5.78
CA LEU A 158 14.24 -20.58 -6.71
C LEU A 158 14.86 -21.95 -6.95
N CYS A 159 14.09 -23.00 -6.66
CA CYS A 159 14.49 -24.37 -6.96
C CYS A 159 13.34 -25.14 -7.62
N LYS A 160 13.68 -26.20 -8.34
CA LYS A 160 12.73 -27.11 -8.95
C LYS A 160 12.94 -28.49 -8.38
N ILE A 161 11.89 -29.07 -7.82
CA ILE A 161 11.87 -30.44 -7.31
C ILE A 161 10.82 -31.17 -8.13
N GLU A 162 11.26 -32.12 -8.96
CA GLU A 162 10.40 -32.82 -9.94
C GLU A 162 9.64 -31.83 -10.83
N GLU A 163 8.32 -31.79 -10.74
CA GLU A 163 7.45 -30.87 -11.50
C GLU A 163 7.05 -29.61 -10.71
N VAL A 164 7.46 -29.51 -9.44
CA VAL A 164 7.12 -28.39 -8.56
C VAL A 164 8.25 -27.37 -8.52
N ILE A 165 7.89 -26.10 -8.72
CA ILE A 165 8.79 -24.96 -8.57
C ILE A 165 8.56 -24.36 -7.18
N ILE A 166 9.63 -24.23 -6.40
CA ILE A 166 9.57 -23.63 -5.06
C ILE A 166 10.34 -22.31 -5.10
N LEU A 167 9.65 -21.22 -4.76
CA LEU A 167 10.21 -19.89 -4.61
C LEU A 167 10.16 -19.50 -3.14
N THR A 168 11.30 -19.49 -2.47
CA THR A 168 11.42 -18.95 -1.11
C THR A 168 11.63 -17.45 -1.16
N VAL A 169 10.87 -16.71 -0.36
CA VAL A 169 10.99 -15.25 -0.22
C VAL A 169 11.18 -14.90 1.25
N GLU A 170 12.32 -14.29 1.56
CA GLU A 170 12.67 -13.85 2.91
C GLU A 170 12.95 -12.35 2.94
N GLY A 171 12.73 -11.73 4.10
CA GLY A 171 12.95 -10.30 4.29
C GLY A 171 11.81 -9.46 3.74
N ARG A 172 12.15 -8.33 3.12
CA ARG A 172 11.19 -7.34 2.62
C ARG A 172 11.08 -7.38 1.10
N LEU A 173 9.89 -7.62 0.56
CA LEU A 173 9.59 -7.44 -0.86
C LEU A 173 8.95 -6.07 -1.09
N ASP A 174 9.74 -5.07 -1.46
CA ASP A 174 9.30 -3.68 -1.60
C ASP A 174 9.77 -3.00 -2.88
N THR A 175 9.39 -1.74 -3.10
CA THR A 175 9.64 -1.02 -4.36
C THR A 175 11.12 -0.99 -4.73
N ALA A 176 12.01 -0.92 -3.74
CA ALA A 176 13.45 -0.88 -3.94
C ALA A 176 14.01 -2.17 -4.56
N ASN A 177 13.39 -3.32 -4.30
CA ASN A 177 13.84 -4.63 -4.78
C ASN A 177 12.84 -5.34 -5.71
N THR A 178 11.71 -4.70 -6.01
CA THR A 178 10.66 -5.27 -6.89
C THR A 178 11.19 -5.58 -8.29
N ASN A 179 12.11 -4.77 -8.82
CA ASN A 179 12.69 -5.02 -10.16
C ASN A 179 13.52 -6.30 -10.20
N GLU A 180 14.30 -6.58 -9.16
CA GLU A 180 15.07 -7.82 -9.03
C GLU A 180 14.12 -9.03 -8.91
N PHE A 181 13.09 -8.91 -8.07
CA PHE A 181 12.08 -9.95 -7.93
C PHE A 181 11.32 -10.22 -9.25
N ASN A 182 10.97 -9.17 -10.00
CA ASN A 182 10.33 -9.31 -11.31
C ASN A 182 11.21 -10.04 -12.33
N ALA A 183 12.51 -9.74 -12.35
CA ALA A 183 13.47 -10.45 -13.21
C ALA A 183 13.56 -11.95 -12.84
N LEU A 184 13.48 -12.28 -11.55
CA LEU A 184 13.47 -13.66 -11.06
C LEU A 184 12.24 -14.45 -11.51
N ILE A 185 11.04 -13.85 -11.43
CA ILE A 185 9.78 -14.55 -11.78
C ILE A 185 9.48 -14.55 -13.28
N LEU A 186 10.13 -13.69 -14.08
CA LEU A 186 9.89 -13.56 -15.51
C LEU A 186 9.93 -14.90 -16.28
N PRO A 187 10.90 -15.82 -16.05
CA PRO A 187 10.92 -17.12 -16.72
C PRO A 187 9.72 -18.01 -16.36
N LEU A 188 9.11 -17.80 -15.19
CA LEU A 188 7.96 -18.58 -14.70
C LEU A 188 6.66 -18.19 -15.41
N LEU A 189 6.58 -16.98 -15.97
CA LEU A 189 5.37 -16.46 -16.59
C LEU A 189 4.96 -17.16 -17.90
N ASN A 190 5.84 -17.98 -18.49
CA ASN A 190 5.61 -18.65 -19.77
C ASN A 190 5.60 -20.19 -19.65
N VAL A 191 5.68 -20.72 -18.42
CA VAL A 191 5.66 -22.17 -18.17
C VAL A 191 4.24 -22.68 -18.37
N GLN A 192 4.08 -23.81 -19.07
CA GLN A 192 2.79 -24.50 -19.25
C GLN A 192 2.48 -25.39 -18.05
N ASN A 193 1.21 -25.39 -17.61
CA ASN A 193 0.74 -26.11 -16.42
C ASN A 193 1.66 -25.95 -15.19
N PRO A 194 2.08 -24.72 -14.83
CA PRO A 194 3.07 -24.53 -13.77
C PRO A 194 2.50 -24.94 -12.42
N ASN A 195 3.26 -25.69 -11.62
CA ASN A 195 2.95 -25.97 -10.23
C ASN A 195 3.97 -25.25 -9.34
N ILE A 196 3.55 -24.15 -8.71
CA ILE A 196 4.43 -23.23 -8.00
C ILE A 196 4.01 -23.13 -6.53
N ILE A 197 4.98 -23.26 -5.64
CA ILE A 197 4.84 -22.96 -4.22
C ILE A 197 5.71 -21.74 -3.91
N ILE A 198 5.15 -20.72 -3.29
CA ILE A 198 5.91 -19.63 -2.69
C ILE A 198 5.95 -19.86 -1.19
N ASN A 199 7.15 -20.07 -0.65
CA ASN A 199 7.35 -20.11 0.80
C ASN A 199 7.50 -18.68 1.33
N CYS A 200 6.54 -18.26 2.16
CA CYS A 200 6.47 -16.94 2.77
C CYS A 200 6.87 -16.92 4.26
N GLU A 201 7.47 -17.99 4.80
CA GLU A 201 7.86 -18.09 6.21
C GLU A 201 8.79 -16.94 6.62
N GLY A 202 9.77 -16.64 5.78
CA GLY A 202 10.72 -15.56 5.98
C GLY A 202 10.23 -14.20 5.52
N LEU A 203 9.05 -14.08 4.90
CA LEU A 203 8.54 -12.84 4.34
C LEU A 203 8.08 -11.92 5.48
N LEU A 204 8.88 -10.90 5.76
CA LEU A 204 8.63 -9.93 6.82
C LEU A 204 7.75 -8.78 6.34
N TYR A 205 7.77 -8.50 5.03
CA TYR A 205 7.01 -7.40 4.43
C TYR A 205 6.72 -7.59 2.95
N ILE A 206 5.61 -7.00 2.49
CA ILE A 206 5.33 -6.79 1.06
C ILE A 206 4.70 -5.41 0.80
N SER A 207 5.20 -4.65 -0.17
CA SER A 207 4.59 -3.37 -0.63
C SER A 207 3.53 -3.59 -1.71
N SER A 208 2.84 -2.52 -2.14
CA SER A 208 1.91 -2.54 -3.28
C SER A 208 2.56 -3.04 -4.58
N SER A 209 3.81 -2.66 -4.85
CA SER A 209 4.56 -3.14 -6.02
C SER A 209 4.88 -4.65 -5.91
N GLY A 210 5.27 -5.11 -4.71
CA GLY A 210 5.48 -6.53 -4.44
C GLY A 210 4.21 -7.36 -4.58
N LEU A 211 3.07 -6.88 -4.06
CA LEU A 211 1.76 -7.52 -4.25
C LEU A 211 1.41 -7.62 -5.73
N ARG A 212 1.65 -6.55 -6.50
CA ARG A 212 1.42 -6.56 -7.96
C ARG A 212 2.27 -7.61 -8.67
N SER A 213 3.52 -7.81 -8.27
CA SER A 213 4.38 -8.88 -8.79
C SER A 213 3.79 -10.27 -8.52
N LEU A 214 3.29 -10.52 -7.30
CA LEU A 214 2.64 -11.80 -6.97
C LEU A 214 1.33 -12.00 -7.74
N ILE A 215 0.52 -10.96 -7.88
CA ILE A 215 -0.74 -11.00 -8.66
C ILE A 215 -0.44 -11.28 -10.14
N THR A 216 0.63 -10.68 -10.68
CA THR A 216 1.06 -10.89 -12.06
C THR A 216 1.44 -12.36 -12.29
N LEU A 217 2.21 -12.95 -11.38
CA LEU A 217 2.53 -14.37 -11.41
C LEU A 217 1.26 -15.23 -11.31
N GLN A 218 0.35 -14.94 -10.37
CA GLN A 218 -0.90 -15.68 -10.20
C GLN A 218 -1.80 -15.65 -11.45
N LYS A 219 -1.89 -14.50 -12.12
CA LYS A 219 -2.65 -14.36 -13.37
C LYS A 219 -2.05 -15.21 -14.48
N SER A 220 -0.73 -15.16 -14.67
CA SER A 220 -0.05 -16.00 -15.66
C SER A 220 -0.21 -17.49 -15.36
N VAL A 221 -0.05 -17.91 -14.10
CA VAL A 221 -0.23 -19.31 -13.70
C VAL A 221 -1.64 -19.80 -14.03
N LYS A 222 -2.68 -19.00 -13.74
CA LYS A 222 -4.07 -19.33 -14.10
C LYS A 222 -4.28 -19.39 -15.62
N GLN A 223 -3.70 -18.45 -16.37
CA GLN A 223 -3.78 -18.43 -17.84
C GLN A 223 -3.16 -19.68 -18.47
N HIS A 224 -2.14 -20.25 -17.84
CA HIS A 224 -1.45 -21.46 -18.28
C HIS A 224 -1.94 -22.74 -17.58
N ASN A 225 -3.17 -22.74 -17.05
CA ASN A 225 -3.80 -23.89 -16.39
C ASN A 225 -2.97 -24.51 -15.25
N GLY A 226 -2.16 -23.70 -14.57
CA GLY A 226 -1.33 -24.12 -13.44
C GLY A 226 -1.93 -23.81 -12.07
N GLN A 227 -1.14 -24.09 -11.04
CA GLN A 227 -1.44 -23.80 -9.64
C GLN A 227 -0.31 -23.01 -8.99
N LEU A 228 -0.70 -21.98 -8.23
CA LEU A 228 0.19 -21.21 -7.37
C LEU A 228 -0.36 -21.28 -5.94
N VAL A 229 0.50 -21.64 -5.00
CA VAL A 229 0.16 -21.74 -3.57
C VAL A 229 1.13 -20.87 -2.77
N LEU A 230 0.61 -20.08 -1.84
CA LEU A 230 1.41 -19.37 -0.84
C LEU A 230 1.39 -20.18 0.45
N GLU A 231 2.55 -20.64 0.90
CA GLU A 231 2.71 -21.47 2.10
C GLU A 231 3.39 -20.67 3.21
N ALA A 232 3.06 -21.02 4.46
CA ALA A 232 3.70 -20.48 5.67
C ALA A 232 3.62 -18.95 5.79
N MET A 233 2.51 -18.37 5.35
CA MET A 233 2.32 -16.92 5.41
C MET A 233 2.16 -16.43 6.85
N ARG A 234 3.03 -15.50 7.26
CA ARG A 234 2.94 -14.84 8.57
C ARG A 234 1.64 -14.03 8.73
N ALA A 235 1.14 -13.94 9.95
CA ALA A 235 -0.11 -13.24 10.26
C ALA A 235 -0.11 -11.76 9.84
N GLU A 236 1.04 -11.08 9.93
CA GLU A 236 1.18 -9.69 9.51
C GLU A 236 1.04 -9.52 7.99
N ILE A 237 1.64 -10.44 7.22
CA ILE A 237 1.49 -10.48 5.76
C ILE A 237 0.07 -10.85 5.37
N ARG A 238 -0.53 -11.82 6.07
CA ARG A 238 -1.92 -12.21 5.83
C ARG A 238 -2.88 -11.04 6.03
N LYS A 239 -2.69 -10.23 7.07
CA LYS A 239 -3.48 -9.00 7.26
C LYS A 239 -3.35 -8.07 6.06
N ILE A 240 -2.16 -7.90 5.48
CA ILE A 240 -1.96 -7.09 4.27
C ILE A 240 -2.77 -7.65 3.09
N PHE A 241 -2.74 -8.96 2.89
CA PHE A 241 -3.53 -9.61 1.83
C PHE A 241 -5.04 -9.47 2.08
N ASP A 242 -5.50 -9.62 3.32
CA ASP A 242 -6.91 -9.49 3.67
C ASP A 242 -7.39 -8.04 3.50
N MET A 243 -6.60 -7.06 3.94
CA MET A 243 -6.93 -5.64 3.84
C MET A 243 -7.02 -5.18 2.39
N THR A 244 -6.15 -5.67 1.51
CA THR A 244 -6.12 -5.31 0.08
C THR A 244 -7.08 -6.15 -0.77
N GLY A 245 -7.83 -7.08 -0.18
CA GLY A 245 -8.68 -8.03 -0.91
C GLY A 245 -7.91 -9.11 -1.69
N CYS A 246 -6.58 -9.12 -1.61
CA CYS A 246 -5.72 -10.07 -2.32
C CYS A 246 -5.89 -11.51 -1.83
N SER A 247 -6.29 -11.74 -0.58
CA SER A 247 -6.46 -13.10 -0.04
C SER A 247 -7.38 -13.99 -0.88
N GLY A 248 -8.40 -13.42 -1.53
CA GLY A 248 -9.32 -14.18 -2.40
C GLY A 248 -8.72 -14.60 -3.73
N LEU A 249 -7.55 -14.06 -4.11
CA LEU A 249 -6.90 -14.34 -5.39
C LEU A 249 -5.98 -15.57 -5.35
N PHE A 250 -5.51 -15.93 -4.15
CA PHE A 250 -4.49 -16.94 -3.92
C PHE A 250 -5.02 -18.11 -3.09
N ILE A 251 -4.41 -19.28 -3.28
CA ILE A 251 -4.53 -20.38 -2.33
C ILE A 251 -3.45 -20.16 -1.26
N ILE A 252 -3.87 -19.78 -0.05
CA ILE A 252 -2.97 -19.52 1.09
C ILE A 252 -3.11 -20.66 2.09
N ARG A 253 -2.00 -21.28 2.48
CA ARG A 253 -1.91 -22.39 3.42
C ARG A 253 -0.98 -22.07 4.60
#